data_AF-A0A397G391-F1
#
_entry.id   AF-A0A397G391-F1
#
_cell.length_a   1.000
_cell.length_b   1.000
_cell.length_c   1.000
_cell.angle_alpha   90.00
_cell.angle_beta   90.00
_cell.angle_gamma   90.00
#
_symmetry.space_group_name_H-M   'P 1'
#
loop_
_entity.id
_entity.type
_entity.pdbx_description
1 polymer ?
#
loop_
_entity_poly.entity_id
_entity_poly.type
_entity_poly.pdbx_seq_one_letter_code
_entity_poly.pdbx_strand_id
1 'polypeptide(L)'
;MVHITALPSELLALIVSYLDPSSLKKLRQTCHLLSFFATQLLFNTVELYPTEDSYEIMDGISKSSTLKYAVKKVYINTYNPSYGLEDKEEAYFPREFENRILQLKHLSKVQTAIVQFDLRSGIFRRHWILMRPQTAAFRKKALSVLFEWLASLEVPLQSLGIQHLQYINKDDETSNRITKVLRNLRSLRLSIVREHKPATTLDAAEFWSQNQSSLFPKSQSIFTELPSVWLKPTASSLEHLTLYCGSWFGFCPKLELSELHFPHLKSLALGSFSFFQDSQLEWILSHGATLNELSLDDCMILYDLSLQEDKLGEFSFDEGEMELRREGDGELGYYRSYDKRWHHYFDAFRTRLPRLRCFRIGASDWRRGVPLESETEIRIGLLVDRYRVFYDGHARNPYLKVNFGPEPWQRGAPKCNEDDRESLRLLFKHIGQEVEESWLWSLREIWVENLIEVRS
;
A
#
# COMPACT_ATOMS: atom_id res chain seq x y z
N MET A 1 42.14 21.40 -19.29
CA MET A 1 41.12 21.23 -18.23
C MET A 1 39.78 21.12 -18.94
N VAL A 2 39.11 19.97 -18.91
CA VAL A 2 37.81 19.81 -19.58
C VAL A 2 36.75 20.47 -18.70
N HIS A 3 36.08 21.49 -19.20
CA HIS A 3 34.98 22.14 -18.49
C HIS A 3 33.79 21.20 -18.43
N ILE A 4 33.17 21.04 -17.26
CA ILE A 4 31.99 20.17 -17.08
C ILE A 4 30.85 20.55 -18.05
N THR A 5 30.75 21.84 -18.41
CA THR A 5 29.76 22.37 -19.36
C THR A 5 30.00 21.95 -20.82
N ALA A 6 31.12 21.28 -21.12
CA ALA A 6 31.38 20.70 -22.43
C ALA A 6 30.78 19.29 -22.59
N LEU A 7 30.22 18.70 -21.52
CA LEU A 7 29.53 17.43 -21.58
C LEU A 7 28.16 17.59 -22.28
N PRO A 8 27.68 16.55 -23.00
CA PRO A 8 26.31 16.48 -23.50
C PRO A 8 25.27 16.70 -22.39
N SER A 9 24.15 17.32 -22.77
CA SER A 9 23.04 17.66 -21.88
C SER A 9 22.52 16.45 -21.09
N GLU A 10 22.53 15.26 -21.69
CA GLU A 10 22.09 14.01 -21.06
C GLU A 10 23.01 13.60 -19.92
N LEU A 11 24.34 13.70 -20.11
CA LEU A 11 25.32 13.40 -19.08
C LEU A 11 25.30 14.45 -17.97
N LEU A 12 25.09 15.72 -18.33
CA LEU A 12 24.90 16.79 -17.34
C LEU A 12 23.65 16.55 -16.49
N ALA A 13 22.51 16.22 -17.11
CA ALA A 13 21.28 15.91 -16.38
C ALA A 13 21.49 14.73 -15.42
N LEU A 14 22.18 13.69 -15.86
CA LEU A 14 22.49 12.52 -15.04
C LEU A 14 23.39 12.88 -13.85
N ILE A 15 24.51 13.57 -14.09
CA ILE A 15 25.43 14.01 -13.01
C ILE A 15 24.68 14.86 -11.99
N VAL A 16 23.90 15.83 -12.46
CA VAL A 16 23.14 16.74 -11.61
C VAL A 16 22.05 16.00 -10.83
N SER A 17 21.49 14.90 -11.36
CA SER A 17 20.50 14.09 -10.63
C SER A 17 21.01 13.36 -9.40
N TYR A 18 22.32 13.20 -9.25
CA TYR A 18 22.92 12.60 -8.04
C TYR A 18 23.16 13.62 -6.92
N LEU A 19 22.92 14.91 -7.16
CA LEU A 19 23.17 15.96 -6.17
C LEU A 19 22.01 16.10 -5.19
N ASP A 20 22.35 16.33 -3.93
CA ASP A 20 21.36 16.64 -2.90
C ASP A 20 20.74 18.05 -3.10
N PRO A 21 19.56 18.33 -2.51
CA PRO A 21 18.88 19.61 -2.67
C PRO A 21 19.72 20.85 -2.29
N SER A 22 20.61 20.76 -1.31
CA SER A 22 21.50 21.87 -0.92
C SER A 22 22.54 22.13 -2.00
N SER A 23 23.15 21.06 -2.52
CA SER A 23 24.09 21.14 -3.64
C SER A 23 23.42 21.67 -4.91
N LEU A 24 22.18 21.25 -5.21
CA LEU A 24 21.42 21.78 -6.35
C LEU A 24 21.15 23.28 -6.22
N LYS A 25 20.81 23.78 -5.03
CA LYS A 25 20.60 25.23 -4.80
C LYS A 25 21.86 26.04 -5.09
N LYS A 26 23.02 25.54 -4.65
CA LYS A 26 24.32 26.17 -4.93
C LYS A 26 24.67 26.07 -6.42
N LEU A 27 24.49 24.90 -7.02
CA LEU A 27 24.75 24.65 -8.43
C LEU A 27 23.93 25.59 -9.32
N ARG A 28 22.67 25.86 -8.93
CA ARG A 28 21.77 26.77 -9.65
C ARG A 28 22.31 28.20 -9.79
N GLN A 29 23.22 28.61 -8.91
CA GLN A 29 23.81 29.95 -8.88
C GLN A 29 25.13 30.04 -9.67
N THR A 30 25.65 28.92 -10.21
CA THR A 30 26.98 28.89 -10.83
C THR A 30 27.00 29.40 -12.26
N CYS A 31 26.14 28.89 -13.15
CA CYS A 31 26.03 29.33 -14.53
C CYS A 31 24.64 29.03 -15.10
N HIS A 32 24.26 29.67 -16.21
CA HIS A 32 22.93 29.52 -16.82
C HIS A 32 22.58 28.06 -17.19
N LEU A 33 23.52 27.30 -17.75
CA LEU A 33 23.29 25.91 -18.15
C LEU A 33 22.98 25.01 -16.95
N LEU A 34 23.82 25.07 -15.92
CA LEU A 34 23.63 24.29 -14.70
C LEU A 34 22.43 24.79 -13.90
N SER A 35 22.13 26.08 -13.98
CA SER A 35 20.90 26.68 -13.43
C SER A 35 19.65 26.07 -14.03
N PHE A 36 19.62 25.85 -15.35
CA PHE A 36 18.50 25.18 -16.01
C PHE A 36 18.26 23.78 -15.44
N PHE A 37 19.29 22.90 -15.44
CA PHE A 37 19.15 21.53 -14.92
C PHE A 37 18.81 21.49 -13.43
N ALA A 38 19.51 22.28 -12.61
CA ALA A 38 19.26 22.32 -11.17
C ALA A 38 17.85 22.85 -10.86
N THR A 39 17.34 23.83 -11.62
CA THR A 39 15.97 24.32 -11.48
C THR A 39 14.95 23.23 -11.81
N GLN A 40 15.17 22.46 -12.88
CA GLN A 40 14.25 21.38 -13.25
C GLN A 40 14.14 20.33 -12.14
N LEU A 41 15.24 19.96 -11.49
CA LEU A 41 15.21 18.98 -10.41
C LEU A 41 14.65 19.54 -9.10
N LEU A 42 15.04 20.76 -8.71
CA LEU A 42 14.59 21.38 -7.46
C LEU A 42 13.07 21.61 -7.42
N PHE A 43 12.47 21.90 -8.56
CA PHE A 43 11.03 22.19 -8.68
C PHE A 43 10.25 21.05 -9.36
N ASN A 44 10.87 19.87 -9.53
CA ASN A 44 10.21 18.71 -10.12
C ASN A 44 9.01 18.22 -9.28
N THR A 45 9.14 18.35 -7.95
CA THR A 45 8.16 17.94 -6.96
C THR A 45 7.66 19.15 -6.19
N VAL A 46 6.35 19.28 -6.04
CA VAL A 46 5.70 20.27 -5.18
C VAL A 46 4.91 19.56 -4.10
N GLU A 47 5.03 20.05 -2.86
CA GLU A 47 4.24 19.57 -1.73
C GLU A 47 3.31 20.69 -1.26
N LEU A 48 2.02 20.41 -1.30
CA LEU A 48 0.96 21.33 -0.89
C LEU A 48 0.41 20.88 0.47
N TYR A 49 0.54 21.74 1.48
CA TYR A 49 0.00 21.59 2.82
C TYR A 49 -1.10 22.63 3.06
N PRO A 50 -2.04 22.40 3.99
CA PRO A 50 -3.05 23.37 4.34
C PRO A 50 -2.48 24.47 5.25
N THR A 51 -1.47 25.20 4.78
CA THR A 51 -0.77 26.26 5.51
C THR A 51 -0.46 27.44 4.59
N GLU A 52 -0.46 28.65 5.14
CA GLU A 52 -0.16 29.87 4.38
C GLU A 52 1.20 29.82 3.69
N ASP A 53 2.26 29.39 4.39
CA ASP A 53 3.60 29.24 3.80
C ASP A 53 3.59 28.34 2.56
N SER A 54 2.80 27.25 2.59
CA SER A 54 2.69 26.34 1.45
C SER A 54 1.91 26.98 0.29
N TYR A 55 0.88 27.77 0.59
CA TYR A 55 0.11 28.49 -0.42
C TYR A 55 0.95 29.56 -1.12
N GLU A 56 1.75 30.33 -0.39
CA GLU A 56 2.63 31.35 -0.96
C GLU A 56 3.68 30.74 -1.90
N ILE A 57 4.28 29.61 -1.50
CA ILE A 57 5.23 28.86 -2.34
C ILE A 57 4.54 28.39 -3.62
N MET A 58 3.34 27.79 -3.50
CA MET A 58 2.57 27.30 -4.65
C MET A 58 2.23 28.45 -5.61
N ASP A 59 1.75 29.58 -5.08
CA ASP A 59 1.40 30.75 -5.86
C ASP A 59 2.61 31.31 -6.60
N GLY A 60 3.78 31.35 -5.95
CA GLY A 60 5.04 31.75 -6.58
C GLY A 60 5.44 30.85 -7.75
N ILE A 61 5.28 29.52 -7.58
CA ILE A 61 5.58 28.54 -8.64
C ILE A 61 4.60 28.68 -9.82
N SER A 62 3.30 28.78 -9.53
CA SER A 62 2.25 28.86 -10.55
C SER A 62 2.29 30.15 -11.36
N LYS A 63 2.66 31.27 -10.73
CA LYS A 63 2.83 32.58 -11.40
C LYS A 63 4.12 32.65 -12.23
N SER A 64 5.12 31.83 -11.92
CA SER A 64 6.38 31.82 -12.66
C SER A 64 6.20 31.25 -14.06
N SER A 65 6.67 31.99 -15.07
CA SER A 65 6.68 31.54 -16.47
C SER A 65 7.56 30.33 -16.71
N THR A 66 8.54 30.08 -15.83
CA THR A 66 9.53 29.00 -15.97
C THR A 66 9.22 27.82 -15.05
N LEU A 67 8.93 28.08 -13.77
CA LEU A 67 8.81 27.01 -12.76
C LEU A 67 7.58 26.14 -12.96
N LYS A 68 6.46 26.71 -13.47
CA LYS A 68 5.23 25.95 -13.71
C LYS A 68 5.39 24.76 -14.66
N TYR A 69 6.40 24.78 -15.54
CA TYR A 69 6.70 23.69 -16.47
C TYR A 69 7.71 22.67 -15.91
N ALA A 70 8.39 22.99 -14.81
CA ALA A 70 9.32 22.08 -14.14
C ALA A 70 8.58 21.05 -13.28
N VAL A 71 7.39 21.38 -12.77
CA VAL A 71 6.63 20.50 -11.87
C VAL A 71 6.05 19.31 -12.63
N LYS A 72 6.46 18.10 -12.23
CA LYS A 72 5.94 16.83 -12.75
C LYS A 72 5.25 15.98 -11.69
N LYS A 73 5.55 16.21 -10.41
CA LYS A 73 5.03 15.46 -9.28
C LYS A 73 4.42 16.41 -8.25
N VAL A 74 3.23 16.06 -7.76
CA VAL A 74 2.54 16.86 -6.73
C VAL A 74 2.13 15.96 -5.57
N TYR A 75 2.46 16.38 -4.36
CA TYR A 75 1.92 15.85 -3.11
C TYR A 75 0.85 16.81 -2.56
N ILE A 76 -0.31 16.26 -2.21
CA ILE A 76 -1.39 16.95 -1.51
C ILE A 76 -1.46 16.34 -0.11
N ASN A 77 -0.88 17.04 0.85
CA ASN A 77 -0.87 16.64 2.25
C ASN A 77 -2.06 17.29 2.94
N THR A 78 -2.97 16.49 3.47
CA THR A 78 -4.22 17.00 4.07
C THR A 78 -4.10 17.33 5.56
N TYR A 79 -2.92 17.11 6.13
CA TYR A 79 -2.57 17.47 7.50
C TYR A 79 -1.18 18.13 7.49
N ASN A 80 -0.92 18.99 8.47
CA ASN A 80 0.40 19.57 8.66
C ASN A 80 1.10 18.84 9.84
N PRO A 81 2.31 18.26 9.62
CA PRO A 81 3.06 17.54 10.65
C PRO A 81 3.46 18.38 11.87
N SER A 82 3.48 19.72 11.75
CA SER A 82 3.86 20.61 12.85
C SER A 82 2.75 20.79 13.89
N TYR A 83 1.50 20.42 13.57
CA TYR A 83 0.43 20.37 14.54
C TYR A 83 0.67 19.19 15.48
N GLY A 84 0.91 19.49 16.76
CA GLY A 84 1.20 18.49 17.78
C GLY A 84 0.09 17.45 17.94
N LEU A 85 0.38 16.40 18.69
CA LEU A 85 -0.58 15.33 19.04
C LEU A 85 -1.77 15.81 19.90
N GLU A 86 -1.84 17.11 20.20
CA GLU A 86 -2.78 17.74 21.12
C GLU A 86 -3.94 18.48 20.45
N ASP A 87 -3.98 18.59 19.12
CA ASP A 87 -5.12 19.22 18.45
C ASP A 87 -6.36 18.32 18.59
N LYS A 88 -7.30 18.82 19.40
CA LYS A 88 -8.54 18.15 19.81
C LYS A 88 -9.73 18.49 18.91
N GLU A 89 -9.56 19.36 17.91
CA GLU A 89 -10.64 19.83 17.05
C GLU A 89 -10.76 18.99 15.77
N GLU A 90 -12.00 18.83 15.29
CA GLU A 90 -12.29 18.18 14.01
C GLU A 90 -11.75 19.06 12.86
N ALA A 91 -10.89 18.50 11.99
CA ALA A 91 -10.37 19.31 10.88
C ALA A 91 -11.47 19.56 9.84
N TYR A 92 -11.68 20.83 9.51
CA TYR A 92 -12.44 21.25 8.36
C TYR A 92 -11.56 21.28 7.10
N PHE A 93 -12.12 21.01 5.92
CA PHE A 93 -11.40 21.10 4.65
C PHE A 93 -11.34 22.56 4.19
N PRO A 94 -10.20 23.27 4.30
CA PRO A 94 -10.18 24.72 4.14
C PRO A 94 -10.50 25.12 2.70
N ARG A 95 -11.32 26.17 2.51
CA ARG A 95 -11.67 26.68 1.18
C ARG A 95 -10.45 27.17 0.40
N GLU A 96 -9.47 27.74 1.09
CA GLU A 96 -8.22 28.19 0.46
C GLU A 96 -7.41 27.00 -0.05
N PHE A 97 -7.36 25.90 0.71
CA PHE A 97 -6.72 24.66 0.28
C PHE A 97 -7.42 24.07 -0.96
N GLU A 98 -8.76 24.04 -0.97
CA GLU A 98 -9.55 23.65 -2.14
C GLU A 98 -9.18 24.48 -3.37
N ASN A 99 -9.20 25.80 -3.25
CA ASN A 99 -8.87 26.71 -4.33
C ASN A 99 -7.45 26.48 -4.87
N ARG A 100 -6.48 26.21 -4.00
CA ARG A 100 -5.09 25.95 -4.38
C ARG A 100 -4.93 24.61 -5.08
N ILE A 101 -5.64 23.57 -4.67
CA ILE A 101 -5.67 22.29 -5.40
C ILE A 101 -6.22 22.48 -6.81
N LEU A 102 -7.33 23.22 -6.97
CA LEU A 102 -7.92 23.48 -8.28
C LEU A 102 -7.04 24.35 -9.19
N GLN A 103 -6.19 25.21 -8.62
CA GLN A 103 -5.21 26.01 -9.37
C GLN A 103 -4.05 25.18 -9.92
N LEU A 104 -3.80 23.98 -9.40
CA LEU A 104 -2.77 23.08 -9.93
C LEU A 104 -3.01 22.67 -11.39
N LYS A 105 -4.22 22.92 -11.94
CA LYS A 105 -4.50 22.76 -13.38
C LYS A 105 -3.58 23.61 -14.27
N HIS A 106 -2.99 24.68 -13.73
CA HIS A 106 -2.03 25.53 -14.44
C HIS A 106 -0.64 24.87 -14.59
N LEU A 107 -0.38 23.77 -13.88
CA LEU A 107 0.84 22.97 -13.98
C LEU A 107 0.66 21.88 -15.05
N SER A 108 0.85 22.25 -16.32
CA SER A 108 0.52 21.40 -17.48
C SER A 108 1.43 20.17 -17.68
N LYS A 109 2.51 20.04 -16.91
CA LYS A 109 3.47 18.92 -16.99
C LYS A 109 3.35 17.91 -15.86
N VAL A 110 2.34 18.03 -14.99
CA VAL A 110 2.10 17.07 -13.91
C VAL A 110 1.75 15.70 -14.49
N GLN A 111 2.50 14.69 -14.06
CA GLN A 111 2.34 13.29 -14.46
C GLN A 111 2.05 12.38 -13.26
N THR A 112 2.46 12.79 -12.07
CA THR A 112 2.30 12.04 -10.82
C THR A 112 1.59 12.90 -9.78
N ALA A 113 0.54 12.36 -9.18
CA ALA A 113 -0.17 12.99 -8.08
C ALA A 113 -0.29 12.03 -6.91
N ILE A 114 -0.07 12.56 -5.71
CA ILE A 114 -0.10 11.81 -4.48
C ILE A 114 -0.96 12.58 -3.49
N VAL A 115 -1.96 11.93 -2.89
CA VAL A 115 -2.70 12.49 -1.76
C VAL A 115 -2.38 11.71 -0.50
N GLN A 116 -2.08 12.42 0.58
CA GLN A 116 -1.80 11.85 1.88
C GLN A 116 -2.85 12.30 2.90
N PHE A 117 -3.64 11.32 3.36
CA PHE A 117 -4.54 11.48 4.50
C PHE A 117 -3.80 11.24 5.81
N ASP A 118 -4.32 11.82 6.90
CA ASP A 118 -3.76 11.63 8.24
C ASP A 118 -3.86 10.14 8.65
N LEU A 119 -2.73 9.55 9.05
CA LEU A 119 -2.65 8.16 9.54
C LEU A 119 -3.55 7.96 10.77
N ARG A 120 -3.69 8.98 11.63
CA ARG A 120 -4.49 8.94 12.86
C ARG A 120 -5.96 8.64 12.60
N SER A 121 -6.46 8.90 11.39
CA SER A 121 -7.85 8.61 11.02
C SER A 121 -8.20 7.12 11.05
N GLY A 122 -7.23 6.20 11.09
CA GLY A 122 -7.50 4.77 11.21
C GLY A 122 -6.77 4.05 12.35
N ILE A 123 -6.12 4.77 13.25
CA ILE A 123 -5.57 4.21 14.49
C ILE A 123 -6.68 4.17 15.56
N PHE A 124 -6.69 3.11 16.37
CA PHE A 124 -7.50 3.00 17.59
C PHE A 124 -7.55 4.33 18.35
N ARG A 125 -8.72 4.70 18.89
CA ARG A 125 -8.80 5.71 19.94
C ARG A 125 -7.84 5.29 21.05
N ARG A 126 -6.66 5.92 21.12
CA ARG A 126 -6.00 6.05 22.41
C ARG A 126 -6.94 6.89 23.26
N HIS A 127 -7.14 6.52 24.52
CA HIS A 127 -8.16 7.10 25.42
C HIS A 127 -8.10 8.64 25.55
N TRP A 128 -7.01 9.26 25.08
CA TRP A 128 -6.77 10.71 25.04
C TRP A 128 -7.03 11.40 23.68
N ILE A 129 -7.32 10.68 22.59
CA ILE A 129 -7.70 11.25 21.29
C ILE A 129 -9.23 11.34 21.21
N LEU A 130 -9.76 12.52 21.51
CA LEU A 130 -11.21 12.76 21.61
C LEU A 130 -11.93 12.81 20.24
N MET A 131 -11.25 13.25 19.16
CA MET A 131 -11.86 13.47 17.83
C MET A 131 -11.06 12.83 16.70
N ARG A 132 -11.75 12.37 15.63
CA ARG A 132 -11.09 11.92 14.40
C ARG A 132 -10.59 13.17 13.66
N PRO A 133 -9.28 13.31 13.37
CA PRO A 133 -8.77 14.53 12.75
C PRO A 133 -9.34 14.76 11.34
N GLN A 134 -9.74 13.72 10.61
CA GLN A 134 -10.33 13.86 9.27
C GLN A 134 -11.52 12.91 9.11
N THR A 135 -12.74 13.47 9.09
CA THR A 135 -13.99 12.69 9.00
C THR A 135 -14.29 12.20 7.58
N ALA A 136 -15.31 11.34 7.44
CA ALA A 136 -15.75 10.85 6.13
C ALA A 136 -16.17 12.01 5.21
N ALA A 137 -16.79 13.06 5.76
CA ALA A 137 -17.17 14.25 5.01
C ALA A 137 -15.96 15.04 4.50
N PHE A 138 -14.95 15.26 5.36
CA PHE A 138 -13.68 15.86 4.97
C PHE A 138 -13.03 15.09 3.82
N ARG A 139 -12.90 13.76 3.97
CA ARG A 139 -12.23 12.91 2.98
C ARG A 139 -13.03 12.83 1.68
N LYS A 140 -14.37 12.85 1.75
CA LYS A 140 -15.24 12.98 0.57
C LYS A 140 -14.94 14.24 -0.20
N LYS A 141 -14.92 15.38 0.50
CA LYS A 141 -14.63 16.67 -0.13
C LYS A 141 -13.22 16.69 -0.73
N ALA A 142 -12.22 16.20 0.00
CA ALA A 142 -10.83 16.12 -0.45
C ALA A 142 -10.68 15.28 -1.73
N LEU A 143 -11.27 14.07 -1.78
CA LEU A 143 -11.24 13.23 -2.98
C LEU A 143 -12.01 13.86 -4.15
N SER A 144 -13.17 14.46 -3.88
CA SER A 144 -13.96 15.14 -4.91
C SER A 144 -13.15 16.26 -5.58
N VAL A 145 -12.49 17.11 -4.79
CA VAL A 145 -11.62 18.20 -5.26
C VAL A 145 -10.38 17.67 -5.98
N LEU A 146 -9.75 16.61 -5.44
CA LEU A 146 -8.62 15.94 -6.09
C LEU A 146 -9.00 15.46 -7.49
N PHE A 147 -10.08 14.68 -7.61
CA PHE A 147 -10.49 14.12 -8.89
C PHE A 147 -11.10 15.17 -9.84
N GLU A 148 -11.60 16.29 -9.32
CA GLU A 148 -11.91 17.47 -10.14
C GLU A 148 -10.67 18.02 -10.83
N TRP A 149 -9.63 18.29 -10.05
CA TRP A 149 -8.36 18.77 -10.60
C TRP A 149 -7.75 17.77 -11.58
N LEU A 150 -7.62 16.49 -11.18
CA LEU A 150 -7.02 15.47 -12.03
C LEU A 150 -7.78 15.26 -13.35
N ALA A 151 -9.11 15.32 -13.31
CA ALA A 151 -9.94 15.22 -14.51
C ALA A 151 -9.85 16.46 -15.42
N SER A 152 -9.36 17.59 -14.91
CA SER A 152 -9.18 18.85 -15.65
C SER A 152 -7.82 18.97 -16.36
N LEU A 153 -6.88 18.06 -16.10
CA LEU A 153 -5.56 18.07 -16.74
C LEU A 153 -5.69 17.85 -18.26
N GLU A 154 -4.98 18.66 -19.04
CA GLU A 154 -4.91 18.52 -20.50
C GLU A 154 -4.24 17.21 -20.91
N VAL A 155 -3.18 16.84 -20.20
CA VAL A 155 -2.49 15.56 -20.36
C VAL A 155 -2.95 14.62 -19.24
N PRO A 156 -3.45 13.41 -19.56
CA PRO A 156 -3.87 12.45 -18.55
C PRO A 156 -2.74 12.10 -17.58
N LEU A 157 -3.08 12.06 -16.29
CA LEU A 157 -2.19 11.62 -15.23
C LEU A 157 -1.68 10.20 -15.51
N GLN A 158 -0.40 9.95 -15.23
CA GLN A 158 0.23 8.65 -15.47
C GLN A 158 0.33 7.82 -14.18
N SER A 159 0.53 8.47 -13.03
CA SER A 159 0.74 7.82 -11.73
C SER A 159 -0.10 8.46 -10.64
N LEU A 160 -0.86 7.64 -9.92
CA LEU A 160 -1.68 8.07 -8.78
C LEU A 160 -1.31 7.29 -7.52
N GLY A 161 -1.02 8.01 -6.45
CA GLY A 161 -0.85 7.47 -5.10
C GLY A 161 -1.91 8.00 -4.15
N ILE A 162 -2.54 7.12 -3.37
CA ILE A 162 -3.45 7.53 -2.30
C ILE A 162 -3.01 6.83 -1.02
N GLN A 163 -2.54 7.63 -0.06
CA GLN A 163 -2.17 7.12 1.26
C GLN A 163 -3.31 7.27 2.25
N HIS A 164 -3.50 6.21 3.02
CA HIS A 164 -4.51 6.09 4.06
C HIS A 164 -5.95 6.25 3.56
N LEU A 165 -6.29 5.66 2.41
CA LEU A 165 -7.64 5.60 1.86
C LEU A 165 -8.59 4.89 2.83
N GLN A 166 -9.76 5.49 3.04
CA GLN A 166 -10.91 4.90 3.78
C GLN A 166 -12.16 5.07 2.92
N TYR A 167 -13.20 4.27 3.18
CA TYR A 167 -14.42 4.29 2.37
C TYR A 167 -15.12 5.65 2.46
N ILE A 168 -15.62 6.09 1.31
CA ILE A 168 -16.33 7.34 1.15
C ILE A 168 -17.50 7.06 0.22
N ASN A 169 -18.71 7.37 0.69
CA ASN A 169 -19.91 7.36 -0.13
C ASN A 169 -19.77 8.41 -1.27
N LYS A 170 -19.61 7.93 -2.51
CA LYS A 170 -19.42 8.77 -3.70
C LYS A 170 -20.75 9.03 -4.38
N ASP A 171 -20.96 10.27 -4.79
CA ASP A 171 -21.98 10.62 -5.79
C ASP A 171 -21.53 10.19 -7.21
N ASP A 172 -22.49 10.15 -8.14
CA ASP A 172 -22.28 9.71 -9.52
C ASP A 172 -21.25 10.58 -10.26
N GLU A 173 -21.24 11.89 -10.00
CA GLU A 173 -20.31 12.83 -10.65
C GLU A 173 -18.85 12.54 -10.26
N THR A 174 -18.59 12.40 -8.96
CA THR A 174 -17.26 12.03 -8.44
C THR A 174 -16.82 10.68 -8.99
N SER A 175 -17.73 9.70 -9.08
CA SER A 175 -17.45 8.37 -9.64
C SER A 175 -17.06 8.40 -11.11
N ASN A 176 -17.69 9.27 -11.91
CA ASN A 176 -17.33 9.48 -13.31
C ASN A 176 -15.94 10.11 -13.47
N ARG A 177 -15.60 11.10 -12.63
CA ARG A 177 -14.26 11.72 -12.61
C ARG A 177 -13.18 10.70 -12.23
N ILE A 178 -13.43 9.87 -11.22
CA ILE A 178 -12.53 8.79 -10.81
C ILE A 178 -12.29 7.83 -11.99
N THR A 179 -13.36 7.34 -12.60
CA THR A 179 -13.26 6.41 -13.74
C THR A 179 -12.47 7.02 -14.91
N LYS A 180 -12.70 8.31 -15.22
CA LYS A 180 -11.96 9.04 -16.27
C LYS A 180 -10.46 9.07 -16.00
N VAL A 181 -10.05 9.36 -14.76
CA VAL A 181 -8.64 9.42 -14.37
C VAL A 181 -8.02 8.02 -14.40
N LEU A 182 -8.67 7.04 -13.77
CA LEU A 182 -8.15 5.68 -13.63
C LEU A 182 -7.86 4.98 -14.98
N ARG A 183 -8.69 5.20 -16.01
CA ARG A 183 -8.53 4.56 -17.34
C ARG A 183 -7.18 4.79 -18.01
N ASN A 184 -6.50 5.88 -17.69
CA ASN A 184 -5.23 6.27 -18.33
C ASN A 184 -4.01 6.04 -17.44
N LEU A 185 -4.20 5.54 -16.22
CA LEU A 185 -3.09 5.34 -15.28
C LEU A 185 -2.21 4.18 -15.70
N ARG A 186 -0.90 4.42 -15.70
CA ARG A 186 0.12 3.38 -15.78
C ARG A 186 0.54 2.90 -14.40
N SER A 187 0.37 3.71 -13.37
CA SER A 187 0.74 3.34 -12.01
C SER A 187 -0.34 3.74 -11.00
N LEU A 188 -0.75 2.79 -10.18
CA LEU A 188 -1.71 2.97 -9.11
C LEU A 188 -1.15 2.40 -7.82
N ARG A 189 -1.13 3.22 -6.78
CA ARG A 189 -0.66 2.82 -5.46
C ARG A 189 -1.65 3.23 -4.39
N LEU A 190 -2.16 2.24 -3.65
CA LEU A 190 -3.19 2.43 -2.64
C LEU A 190 -2.68 1.90 -1.30
N SER A 191 -2.67 2.79 -0.30
CA SER A 191 -2.51 2.43 1.10
C SER A 191 -3.86 2.61 1.79
N ILE A 192 -4.45 1.52 2.27
CA ILE A 192 -5.80 1.45 2.82
C ILE A 192 -5.71 1.37 4.35
N VAL A 193 -6.56 2.12 5.05
CA VAL A 193 -6.70 1.96 6.51
C VAL A 193 -8.08 1.42 6.85
N ARG A 194 -8.13 0.55 7.86
CA ARG A 194 -9.39 -0.03 8.33
C ARG A 194 -10.27 1.04 8.97
N GLU A 195 -11.57 1.00 8.70
CA GLU A 195 -12.55 1.78 9.43
C GLU A 195 -12.87 1.11 10.77
N HIS A 196 -12.50 1.75 11.88
CA HIS A 196 -13.04 1.36 13.19
C HIS A 196 -14.28 2.19 13.47
N LYS A 197 -15.49 1.61 13.41
CA LYS A 197 -16.67 2.25 14.01
C LYS A 197 -16.45 2.37 15.52
N PRO A 198 -16.41 3.58 16.11
CA PRO A 198 -16.46 3.69 17.56
C PRO A 198 -17.81 3.16 18.03
N ALA A 199 -17.80 2.40 19.12
CA ALA A 199 -18.99 2.16 19.92
C ALA A 199 -19.69 3.50 20.17
N THR A 200 -20.97 3.57 19.83
CA THR A 200 -21.88 4.61 20.31
C THR A 200 -21.77 4.71 21.83
N THR A 201 -21.26 5.82 22.35
CA THR A 201 -21.43 6.41 23.72
C THR A 201 -21.43 5.52 24.98
N LEU A 202 -21.27 4.20 24.86
CA LEU A 202 -21.22 3.27 25.96
C LEU A 202 -19.77 2.95 26.23
N ASP A 203 -19.48 2.88 27.52
CA ASP A 203 -18.15 2.68 28.08
C ASP A 203 -17.35 1.68 27.26
N ALA A 204 -16.10 2.02 26.96
CA ALA A 204 -15.22 1.13 26.21
C ALA A 204 -15.19 -0.27 26.86
N ALA A 205 -15.32 -0.36 28.19
CA ALA A 205 -15.40 -1.60 28.94
C ALA A 205 -16.66 -2.46 28.65
N GLU A 206 -17.83 -1.86 28.38
CA GLU A 206 -19.07 -2.59 28.07
C GLU A 206 -19.12 -3.07 26.61
N PHE A 207 -18.50 -2.34 25.67
CA PHE A 207 -18.41 -2.78 24.28
C PHE A 207 -17.54 -4.04 24.11
N TRP A 208 -16.48 -4.17 24.92
CA TRP A 208 -15.59 -5.35 24.89
C TRP A 208 -16.21 -6.59 25.54
N SER A 209 -17.23 -6.46 26.39
CA SER A 209 -17.85 -7.58 27.09
C SER A 209 -19.13 -8.10 26.43
N GLN A 210 -19.87 -7.26 25.70
CA GLN A 210 -21.18 -7.67 25.13
C GLN A 210 -21.20 -7.91 23.61
N ASN A 211 -20.15 -7.52 22.86
CA ASN A 211 -20.10 -7.72 21.40
C ASN A 211 -18.89 -8.56 20.93
N GLN A 212 -18.69 -9.74 21.55
CA GLN A 212 -17.75 -10.76 21.04
C GLN A 212 -18.04 -11.18 19.58
N SER A 213 -19.28 -11.02 19.11
CA SER A 213 -19.72 -11.47 17.77
C SER A 213 -19.40 -10.52 16.60
N SER A 214 -18.97 -9.26 16.82
CA SER A 214 -18.82 -8.30 15.70
C SER A 214 -17.53 -7.47 15.73
N LEU A 215 -16.37 -8.12 15.90
CA LEU A 215 -15.07 -7.48 15.67
C LEU A 215 -14.84 -7.06 14.19
N PHE A 216 -15.74 -7.44 13.29
CA PHE A 216 -15.73 -7.13 11.87
C PHE A 216 -16.93 -6.28 11.38
N PRO A 217 -17.30 -5.16 12.02
CA PRO A 217 -18.48 -4.43 11.60
C PRO A 217 -18.15 -3.63 10.32
N LYS A 218 -18.74 -4.02 9.18
CA LYS A 218 -18.84 -3.24 7.92
C LYS A 218 -17.53 -2.59 7.42
N SER A 219 -16.36 -3.14 7.73
CA SER A 219 -15.10 -2.79 7.03
C SER A 219 -15.01 -3.43 5.63
N GLN A 220 -16.04 -4.19 5.26
CA GLN A 220 -16.22 -4.85 3.96
C GLN A 220 -16.40 -3.84 2.79
N SER A 221 -16.92 -2.62 2.98
CA SER A 221 -17.33 -1.80 1.81
C SER A 221 -16.19 -1.41 0.87
N ILE A 222 -15.04 -0.96 1.40
CA ILE A 222 -13.92 -0.58 0.53
C ILE A 222 -13.35 -1.78 -0.21
N PHE A 223 -13.22 -2.94 0.44
CA PHE A 223 -12.63 -4.13 -0.18
C PHE A 223 -13.61 -4.81 -1.16
N THR A 224 -14.93 -4.67 -0.94
CA THR A 224 -15.95 -5.07 -1.91
C THR A 224 -15.94 -4.18 -3.16
N GLU A 225 -15.72 -2.87 -3.00
CA GLU A 225 -15.69 -1.92 -4.13
C GLU A 225 -14.30 -1.77 -4.76
N LEU A 226 -13.23 -2.18 -4.08
CA LEU A 226 -11.85 -2.02 -4.55
C LEU A 226 -11.66 -2.64 -5.95
N PRO A 227 -12.07 -3.90 -6.21
CA PRO A 227 -11.98 -4.48 -7.54
C PRO A 227 -12.74 -3.70 -8.60
N SER A 228 -13.99 -3.31 -8.34
CA SER A 228 -14.89 -2.75 -9.35
C SER A 228 -14.66 -1.26 -9.62
N VAL A 229 -14.39 -0.47 -8.58
CA VAL A 229 -14.29 0.99 -8.65
C VAL A 229 -12.86 1.46 -8.88
N TRP A 230 -11.86 0.80 -8.28
CA TRP A 230 -10.48 1.29 -8.30
C TRP A 230 -9.57 0.50 -9.24
N LEU A 231 -9.77 -0.81 -9.35
CA LEU A 231 -8.87 -1.68 -10.11
C LEU A 231 -9.36 -1.91 -11.55
N LYS A 232 -10.62 -2.33 -11.74
CA LYS A 232 -11.20 -2.65 -13.05
C LYS A 232 -11.06 -1.51 -14.07
N PRO A 233 -11.25 -0.22 -13.72
CA PRO A 233 -11.07 0.87 -14.69
C PRO A 233 -9.63 1.01 -15.20
N THR A 234 -8.63 0.56 -14.45
CA THR A 234 -7.20 0.63 -14.83
C THR A 234 -6.73 -0.57 -15.66
N ALA A 235 -7.59 -1.59 -15.84
CA ALA A 235 -7.18 -2.90 -16.34
C ALA A 235 -6.36 -2.84 -17.63
N SER A 236 -6.75 -2.00 -18.59
CA SER A 236 -6.14 -1.93 -19.92
C SER A 236 -4.82 -1.16 -20.00
N SER A 237 -4.45 -0.38 -18.98
CA SER A 237 -3.31 0.56 -19.05
C SER A 237 -2.31 0.40 -17.92
N LEU A 238 -2.68 -0.28 -16.84
CA LEU A 238 -1.86 -0.39 -15.64
C LEU A 238 -0.59 -1.22 -15.88
N GLU A 239 0.55 -0.63 -15.57
CA GLU A 239 1.88 -1.24 -15.60
C GLU A 239 2.43 -1.49 -14.18
N HIS A 240 2.01 -0.72 -13.18
CA HIS A 240 2.50 -0.83 -11.80
C HIS A 240 1.35 -0.75 -10.79
N LEU A 241 1.22 -1.77 -9.93
CA LEU A 241 0.19 -1.84 -8.90
C LEU A 241 0.82 -2.04 -7.51
N THR A 242 0.49 -1.17 -6.57
CA THR A 242 0.82 -1.34 -5.15
C THR A 242 -0.45 -1.34 -4.32
N LEU A 243 -0.71 -2.43 -3.59
CA LEU A 243 -1.81 -2.55 -2.64
C LEU A 243 -1.25 -2.82 -1.25
N TYR A 244 -1.51 -1.91 -0.32
CA TYR A 244 -1.17 -2.05 1.08
C TYR A 244 -2.38 -1.81 1.96
N CYS A 245 -2.46 -2.53 3.07
CA CYS A 245 -3.32 -2.17 4.16
C CYS A 245 -2.55 -2.14 5.48
N GLY A 246 -2.85 -1.16 6.34
CA GLY A 246 -2.28 -1.08 7.70
C GLY A 246 -2.67 -2.24 8.63
N SER A 247 -3.47 -3.19 8.14
CA SER A 247 -3.83 -4.45 8.78
C SER A 247 -3.90 -5.54 7.72
N TRP A 248 -3.76 -6.81 8.09
CA TRP A 248 -3.86 -7.90 7.11
C TRP A 248 -5.22 -7.93 6.38
N PHE A 249 -5.17 -8.23 5.09
CA PHE A 249 -6.32 -8.32 4.17
C PHE A 249 -6.10 -9.43 3.14
N GLY A 250 -7.09 -9.71 2.30
CA GLY A 250 -7.06 -10.81 1.33
C GLY A 250 -8.03 -11.90 1.74
N PHE A 251 -7.81 -12.48 2.93
CA PHE A 251 -8.82 -13.29 3.61
C PHE A 251 -9.84 -12.41 4.31
N CYS A 252 -9.50 -11.76 5.44
CA CYS A 252 -10.44 -10.91 6.16
C CYS A 252 -9.83 -9.53 6.49
N PRO A 253 -10.27 -8.44 5.84
CA PRO A 253 -11.35 -8.38 4.85
C PRO A 253 -11.01 -9.08 3.52
N LYS A 254 -12.03 -9.67 2.87
CA LYS A 254 -11.89 -10.43 1.62
C LYS A 254 -11.58 -9.49 0.47
N LEU A 255 -10.57 -9.83 -0.32
CA LEU A 255 -10.30 -9.17 -1.60
C LEU A 255 -10.23 -10.22 -2.71
N GLU A 256 -11.23 -10.21 -3.58
CA GLU A 256 -11.29 -11.11 -4.73
C GLU A 256 -10.68 -10.43 -5.97
N LEU A 257 -9.65 -11.06 -6.53
CA LEU A 257 -8.90 -10.54 -7.69
C LEU A 257 -8.99 -11.46 -8.90
N SER A 258 -9.54 -12.67 -8.76
CA SER A 258 -9.56 -13.70 -9.82
C SER A 258 -10.18 -13.23 -11.14
N GLU A 259 -11.18 -12.35 -11.08
CA GLU A 259 -11.84 -11.79 -12.28
C GLU A 259 -11.07 -10.63 -12.95
N LEU A 260 -9.97 -10.17 -12.36
CA LEU A 260 -9.19 -9.03 -12.85
C LEU A 260 -7.90 -9.51 -13.53
N HIS A 261 -7.69 -9.04 -14.76
CA HIS A 261 -6.44 -9.26 -15.48
C HIS A 261 -5.86 -7.94 -16.00
N PHE A 262 -4.53 -7.83 -15.93
CA PHE A 262 -3.77 -6.61 -16.23
C PHE A 262 -2.71 -6.93 -17.30
N PRO A 263 -3.04 -6.85 -18.60
CA PRO A 263 -2.20 -7.34 -19.70
C PRO A 263 -0.85 -6.62 -19.85
N HIS A 264 -0.62 -5.52 -19.13
CA HIS A 264 0.62 -4.74 -19.19
C HIS A 264 1.35 -4.63 -17.86
N LEU A 265 0.93 -5.40 -16.84
CA LEU A 265 1.48 -5.32 -15.49
C LEU A 265 2.94 -5.76 -15.46
N LYS A 266 3.83 -4.82 -15.13
CA LYS A 266 5.28 -5.02 -15.01
C LYS A 266 5.74 -5.11 -13.56
N SER A 267 5.06 -4.45 -12.64
CA SER A 267 5.42 -4.43 -11.21
C SER A 267 4.19 -4.61 -10.34
N LEU A 268 4.28 -5.53 -9.38
CA LEU A 268 3.23 -5.80 -8.39
C LEU A 268 3.83 -5.76 -6.98
N ALA A 269 3.25 -4.94 -6.11
CA ALA A 269 3.56 -4.89 -4.70
C ALA A 269 2.32 -5.15 -3.86
N LEU A 270 2.38 -6.15 -2.99
CA LEU A 270 1.35 -6.50 -2.02
C LEU A 270 1.92 -6.35 -0.61
N GLY A 271 1.20 -5.63 0.24
CA GLY A 271 1.66 -5.29 1.58
C GLY A 271 0.62 -5.63 2.65
N SER A 272 0.95 -6.52 3.59
CA SER A 272 0.02 -7.12 4.56
C SER A 272 -1.02 -8.05 3.92
N PHE A 273 -0.71 -8.68 2.79
CA PHE A 273 -1.66 -9.59 2.11
C PHE A 273 -1.61 -11.01 2.69
N SER A 274 -2.76 -11.64 2.87
CA SER A 274 -2.92 -13.00 3.38
C SER A 274 -3.34 -13.98 2.28
N PHE A 275 -2.51 -15.00 2.08
CA PHE A 275 -2.71 -16.07 1.12
C PHE A 275 -3.34 -17.28 1.80
N PHE A 276 -4.41 -17.82 1.23
CA PHE A 276 -5.15 -18.95 1.81
C PHE A 276 -5.76 -19.89 0.75
N GLN A 277 -5.68 -19.53 -0.53
CA GLN A 277 -6.24 -20.32 -1.63
C GLN A 277 -5.38 -20.21 -2.90
N ASP A 278 -5.50 -21.23 -3.75
CA ASP A 278 -4.72 -21.35 -4.99
C ASP A 278 -5.00 -20.24 -5.99
N SER A 279 -6.24 -19.75 -6.08
CA SER A 279 -6.64 -18.70 -7.02
C SER A 279 -5.82 -17.42 -6.83
N GLN A 280 -5.37 -17.11 -5.61
CA GLN A 280 -4.53 -15.93 -5.34
C GLN A 280 -3.12 -16.08 -5.95
N LEU A 281 -2.55 -17.29 -5.89
CA LEU A 281 -1.27 -17.59 -6.54
C LEU A 281 -1.44 -17.60 -8.06
N GLU A 282 -2.46 -18.31 -8.56
CA GLU A 282 -2.74 -18.39 -10.00
C GLU A 282 -3.01 -17.02 -10.61
N TRP A 283 -3.66 -16.11 -9.87
CA TRP A 283 -3.85 -14.73 -10.30
C TRP A 283 -2.51 -14.02 -10.54
N ILE A 284 -1.56 -14.09 -9.60
CA ILE A 284 -0.20 -13.50 -9.79
C ILE A 284 0.50 -14.14 -11.00
N LEU A 285 0.40 -15.46 -11.13
CA LEU A 285 1.06 -16.21 -12.21
C LEU A 285 0.44 -15.92 -13.58
N SER A 286 -0.83 -15.49 -13.63
CA SER A 286 -1.49 -15.10 -14.88
C SER A 286 -0.78 -13.94 -15.60
N HIS A 287 0.00 -13.13 -14.87
CA HIS A 287 0.77 -12.01 -15.42
C HIS A 287 2.22 -12.37 -15.78
N GLY A 288 2.59 -13.67 -15.81
CA GLY A 288 3.95 -14.11 -16.09
C GLY A 288 4.54 -13.64 -17.42
N ALA A 289 3.68 -13.30 -18.39
CA ALA A 289 4.11 -12.75 -19.67
C ALA A 289 4.63 -11.29 -19.58
N THR A 290 4.34 -10.54 -18.52
CA THR A 290 4.70 -9.12 -18.40
C THR A 290 5.37 -8.74 -17.09
N LEU A 291 5.14 -9.50 -16.02
CA LEU A 291 5.60 -9.18 -14.68
C LEU A 291 7.13 -9.31 -14.57
N ASN A 292 7.77 -8.18 -14.25
CA ASN A 292 9.23 -8.06 -14.09
C ASN A 292 9.63 -7.90 -12.63
N GLU A 293 8.76 -7.34 -11.79
CA GLU A 293 9.02 -7.04 -10.39
C GLU A 293 7.86 -7.51 -9.51
N LEU A 294 8.18 -8.24 -8.44
CA LEU A 294 7.21 -8.70 -7.45
C LEU A 294 7.73 -8.41 -6.04
N SER A 295 6.93 -7.68 -5.26
CA SER A 295 7.25 -7.29 -3.89
C SER A 295 6.14 -7.74 -2.93
N LEU A 296 6.52 -8.51 -1.91
CA LEU A 296 5.62 -9.08 -0.89
C LEU A 296 6.06 -8.61 0.48
N ASP A 297 5.43 -7.57 1.00
CA ASP A 297 5.78 -6.97 2.29
C ASP A 297 4.81 -7.38 3.39
N ASP A 298 5.31 -7.90 4.50
CA ASP A 298 4.52 -8.44 5.63
C ASP A 298 3.37 -9.38 5.18
N CYS A 299 3.59 -10.12 4.09
CA CYS A 299 2.65 -11.09 3.58
C CYS A 299 2.73 -12.40 4.37
N MET A 300 1.60 -13.09 4.50
CA MET A 300 1.53 -14.38 5.19
C MET A 300 0.75 -15.42 4.41
N ILE A 301 1.00 -16.68 4.71
CA ILE A 301 0.12 -17.79 4.33
C ILE A 301 -0.69 -18.19 5.57
N LEU A 302 -2.01 -18.16 5.45
CA LEU A 302 -2.93 -18.75 6.40
C LEU A 302 -3.02 -20.24 6.10
N TYR A 303 -2.39 -21.06 6.94
CA TYR A 303 -2.30 -22.50 6.69
C TYR A 303 -3.46 -23.30 7.31
N ASP A 304 -4.17 -22.69 8.25
CA ASP A 304 -5.37 -23.22 8.89
C ASP A 304 -6.32 -22.07 9.23
N LEU A 305 -7.59 -22.23 8.92
CA LEU A 305 -8.65 -21.26 9.11
C LEU A 305 -9.78 -21.95 9.88
N SER A 306 -10.43 -21.23 10.79
CA SER A 306 -11.69 -21.61 11.44
C SER A 306 -12.67 -20.47 11.31
N LEU A 307 -13.90 -20.78 10.89
CA LEU A 307 -15.01 -19.86 10.79
C LEU A 307 -16.22 -20.36 11.59
N GLN A 308 -16.98 -19.41 12.11
CA GLN A 308 -18.32 -19.68 12.62
C GLN A 308 -19.30 -19.88 11.46
N GLU A 309 -20.37 -20.65 11.70
CA GLU A 309 -21.36 -21.04 10.70
C GLU A 309 -22.00 -19.83 10.00
N ASP A 310 -22.26 -18.77 10.74
CA ASP A 310 -22.88 -17.53 10.26
C ASP A 310 -22.01 -16.76 9.25
N LYS A 311 -20.70 -17.01 9.20
CA LYS A 311 -19.76 -16.34 8.28
C LYS A 311 -19.39 -17.16 7.06
N LEU A 312 -19.82 -18.41 6.96
CA LEU A 312 -19.53 -19.27 5.79
C LEU A 312 -19.99 -18.62 4.47
N GLY A 313 -21.16 -17.97 4.50
CA GLY A 313 -21.73 -17.29 3.34
C GLY A 313 -20.91 -16.10 2.83
N GLU A 314 -20.07 -15.47 3.67
CA GLU A 314 -19.26 -14.31 3.27
C GLU A 314 -18.03 -14.70 2.42
N PHE A 315 -17.51 -15.91 2.60
CA PHE A 315 -16.28 -16.37 1.96
C PHE A 315 -16.51 -17.25 0.74
N SER A 316 -17.76 -17.72 0.53
CA SER A 316 -18.17 -18.53 -0.64
C SER A 316 -17.27 -19.74 -0.87
N PHE A 317 -17.07 -20.53 0.19
CA PHE A 317 -16.38 -21.82 0.08
C PHE A 317 -17.33 -22.88 -0.49
N ASP A 318 -16.81 -23.78 -1.32
CA ASP A 318 -17.61 -24.87 -1.88
C ASP A 318 -17.96 -25.91 -0.80
N GLU A 319 -19.12 -26.58 -0.96
CA GLU A 319 -19.56 -27.68 -0.10
C GLU A 319 -18.56 -28.85 -0.19
N GLY A 320 -17.61 -28.90 0.75
CA GLY A 320 -16.54 -29.89 0.81
C GLY A 320 -15.14 -29.30 1.03
N GLU A 321 -14.97 -27.99 0.92
CA GLU A 321 -13.69 -27.32 1.25
C GLU A 321 -13.48 -27.12 2.76
N MET A 322 -14.55 -27.22 3.55
CA MET A 322 -14.53 -27.06 5.00
C MET A 322 -14.70 -28.42 5.69
N GLU A 323 -13.86 -28.68 6.69
CA GLU A 323 -13.90 -29.83 7.58
C GLU A 323 -14.56 -29.44 8.90
N LEU A 324 -15.52 -30.24 9.37
CA LEU A 324 -16.07 -30.09 10.71
C LEU A 324 -15.12 -30.72 11.73
N ARG A 325 -14.58 -29.91 12.65
CA ARG A 325 -13.75 -30.39 13.76
C ARG A 325 -14.44 -30.12 15.08
N ARG A 326 -14.39 -31.11 15.98
CA ARG A 326 -14.92 -30.98 17.34
C ARG A 326 -13.88 -30.30 18.22
N GLU A 327 -14.27 -29.18 18.80
CA GLU A 327 -13.43 -28.38 19.69
C GLU A 327 -13.50 -28.88 21.14
N GLY A 328 -12.62 -28.39 22.00
CA GLY A 328 -12.48 -28.85 23.39
C GLY A 328 -13.69 -28.55 24.28
N ASP A 329 -14.53 -27.58 23.91
CA ASP A 329 -15.81 -27.27 24.55
C ASP A 329 -16.96 -28.18 24.06
N GLY A 330 -16.71 -29.03 23.05
CA GLY A 330 -17.67 -29.94 22.45
C GLY A 330 -18.41 -29.38 21.25
N GLU A 331 -18.22 -28.09 20.92
CA GLU A 331 -18.81 -27.43 19.75
C GLU A 331 -18.15 -27.88 18.44
N LEU A 332 -18.84 -27.65 17.32
CA LEU A 332 -18.33 -27.91 15.99
C LEU A 332 -17.86 -26.61 15.35
N GLY A 333 -16.57 -26.54 15.01
CA GLY A 333 -16.02 -25.46 14.19
C GLY A 333 -15.86 -25.90 12.73
N TYR A 334 -15.98 -24.95 11.81
CA TYR A 334 -15.73 -25.16 10.39
C TYR A 334 -14.30 -24.76 10.05
N TYR A 335 -13.48 -25.74 9.70
CA TYR A 335 -12.06 -25.55 9.45
C TYR A 335 -11.71 -25.70 7.97
N ARG A 336 -10.74 -24.92 7.50
CA ARG A 336 -10.09 -25.14 6.21
C ARG A 336 -8.60 -25.06 6.37
N SER A 337 -7.92 -26.11 5.96
CA SER A 337 -6.48 -26.15 5.91
C SER A 337 -5.98 -25.88 4.50
N TYR A 338 -4.94 -25.06 4.38
CA TYR A 338 -4.29 -24.78 3.11
C TYR A 338 -2.93 -25.47 3.08
N ASP A 339 -2.62 -26.19 2.00
CA ASP A 339 -1.43 -27.05 1.93
C ASP A 339 -0.22 -26.38 1.30
N LYS A 340 -0.39 -25.35 0.46
CA LYS A 340 0.75 -24.64 -0.11
C LYS A 340 1.52 -23.86 0.94
N ARG A 341 2.79 -23.66 0.65
CA ARG A 341 3.82 -23.09 1.51
C ARG A 341 4.65 -22.13 0.67
N TRP A 342 5.45 -21.28 1.31
CA TRP A 342 6.27 -20.30 0.62
C TRP A 342 7.22 -20.94 -0.39
N HIS A 343 7.82 -22.11 -0.11
CA HIS A 343 8.59 -22.85 -1.12
C HIS A 343 7.79 -23.16 -2.39
N HIS A 344 6.54 -23.59 -2.28
CA HIS A 344 5.66 -23.81 -3.44
C HIS A 344 5.43 -22.52 -4.24
N TYR A 345 5.28 -21.38 -3.56
CA TYR A 345 5.12 -20.07 -4.22
C TYR A 345 6.41 -19.66 -4.93
N PHE A 346 7.57 -19.78 -4.27
CA PHE A 346 8.86 -19.43 -4.85
C PHE A 346 9.21 -20.29 -6.06
N ASP A 347 8.94 -21.60 -5.99
CA ASP A 347 9.12 -22.50 -7.14
C ASP A 347 8.15 -22.18 -8.28
N ALA A 348 6.91 -21.82 -7.97
CA ALA A 348 5.96 -21.37 -8.98
C ALA A 348 6.42 -20.05 -9.63
N PHE A 349 6.92 -19.08 -8.85
CA PHE A 349 7.47 -17.83 -9.39
C PHE A 349 8.67 -18.11 -10.30
N ARG A 350 9.59 -18.97 -9.85
CA ARG A 350 10.78 -19.36 -10.61
C ARG A 350 10.45 -20.01 -11.94
N THR A 351 9.38 -20.82 -12.00
CA THR A 351 9.04 -21.62 -13.19
C THR A 351 8.04 -20.94 -14.12
N ARG A 352 7.14 -20.10 -13.58
CA ARG A 352 5.98 -19.55 -14.31
C ARG A 352 6.02 -18.03 -14.47
N LEU A 353 7.00 -17.34 -13.91
CA LEU A 353 7.24 -15.91 -14.15
C LEU A 353 8.55 -15.70 -14.94
N PRO A 354 8.61 -16.03 -16.24
CA PRO A 354 9.85 -16.03 -17.03
C PRO A 354 10.47 -14.64 -17.23
N ARG A 355 9.73 -13.56 -16.96
CA ARG A 355 10.23 -12.18 -17.07
C ARG A 355 10.61 -11.56 -15.74
N LEU A 356 10.42 -12.26 -14.63
CA LEU A 356 10.74 -11.76 -13.30
C LEU A 356 12.25 -11.50 -13.19
N ARG A 357 12.62 -10.29 -12.80
CA ARG A 357 14.00 -9.82 -12.62
C ARG A 357 14.28 -9.34 -11.21
N CYS A 358 13.26 -8.84 -10.52
CA CYS A 358 13.37 -8.35 -9.16
C CYS A 358 12.29 -9.02 -8.29
N PHE A 359 12.72 -9.68 -7.23
CA PHE A 359 11.84 -10.24 -6.22
C PHE A 359 12.19 -9.72 -4.84
N ARG A 360 11.18 -9.32 -4.07
CA ARG A 360 11.34 -8.91 -2.68
C ARG A 360 10.26 -9.57 -1.84
N ILE A 361 10.68 -10.17 -0.73
CA ILE A 361 9.79 -10.64 0.32
C ILE A 361 10.39 -10.24 1.65
N GLY A 362 9.60 -9.68 2.56
CA GLY A 362 10.10 -9.37 3.90
C GLY A 362 9.26 -8.34 4.63
N ALA A 363 9.93 -7.40 5.29
CA ALA A 363 9.29 -6.35 6.08
C ALA A 363 9.94 -4.99 5.81
N SER A 364 9.11 -3.94 5.82
CA SER A 364 9.55 -2.55 5.76
C SER A 364 9.03 -1.74 6.97
N ASP A 365 9.61 -0.57 7.21
CA ASP A 365 9.14 0.35 8.26
C ASP A 365 8.05 1.29 7.72
N TRP A 366 6.91 0.72 7.35
CA TRP A 366 5.74 1.47 6.87
C TRP A 366 4.95 2.19 7.99
N ARG A 367 5.55 2.45 9.17
CA ARG A 367 4.88 3.08 10.32
C ARG A 367 4.28 4.47 10.03
N ARG A 368 4.60 5.10 8.89
CA ARG A 368 4.05 6.39 8.44
C ARG A 368 3.11 6.31 7.23
N GLY A 369 2.73 5.09 6.83
CA GLY A 369 2.05 4.79 5.56
C GLY A 369 3.05 4.51 4.45
N VAL A 370 2.69 3.69 3.44
CA VAL A 370 3.55 3.37 2.29
C VAL A 370 4.15 4.65 1.73
N PRO A 371 5.45 4.95 1.93
CA PRO A 371 6.11 5.95 1.12
C PRO A 371 5.98 5.46 -0.32
N LEU A 372 5.17 6.15 -1.11
CA LEU A 372 4.99 5.84 -2.52
C LEU A 372 6.39 5.97 -3.14
N GLU A 373 6.94 4.88 -3.68
CA GLU A 373 8.35 4.70 -4.13
C GLU A 373 9.32 4.00 -3.17
N SER A 374 8.86 3.48 -2.01
CA SER A 374 9.68 2.69 -1.09
C SER A 374 9.56 1.17 -1.27
N GLU A 375 8.92 0.69 -2.34
CA GLU A 375 8.82 -0.75 -2.61
C GLU A 375 10.22 -1.40 -2.75
N THR A 376 11.22 -0.62 -3.15
CA THR A 376 12.63 -1.01 -3.20
C THR A 376 13.33 -1.04 -1.83
N GLU A 377 12.70 -0.48 -0.79
CA GLU A 377 13.25 -0.41 0.57
C GLU A 377 12.81 -1.59 1.45
N ILE A 378 11.97 -2.50 0.92
CA ILE A 378 11.61 -3.74 1.60
C ILE A 378 12.90 -4.50 1.90
N ARG A 379 13.13 -4.72 3.20
CA ARG A 379 14.25 -5.55 3.64
C ARG A 379 13.87 -6.98 3.31
N ILE A 380 14.59 -7.55 2.36
CA ILE A 380 14.42 -8.95 1.98
C ILE A 380 14.61 -9.81 3.24
N GLY A 381 13.77 -10.81 3.44
CA GLY A 381 13.95 -11.84 4.44
C GLY A 381 12.67 -12.62 4.76
N LEU A 382 12.83 -13.85 5.25
CA LEU A 382 11.70 -14.67 5.67
C LEU A 382 11.27 -14.31 7.09
N LEU A 383 10.02 -13.86 7.23
CA LEU A 383 9.45 -13.52 8.54
C LEU A 383 9.15 -14.80 9.34
N VAL A 384 9.35 -14.76 10.66
CA VAL A 384 8.91 -15.84 11.57
C VAL A 384 7.41 -16.02 11.52
N ASP A 385 6.69 -14.90 11.45
CA ASP A 385 5.22 -14.86 11.40
C ASP A 385 4.65 -15.08 9.99
N ARG A 386 5.44 -15.59 9.03
CA ARG A 386 5.02 -15.80 7.62
C ARG A 386 3.94 -16.88 7.45
N TYR A 387 3.74 -17.70 8.49
CA TYR A 387 2.64 -18.65 8.61
C TYR A 387 1.81 -18.30 9.82
N ARG A 388 0.49 -18.21 9.63
CA ARG A 388 -0.46 -17.97 10.72
C ARG A 388 -1.71 -18.80 10.55
N VAL A 389 -2.52 -18.81 11.60
CA VAL A 389 -3.88 -19.30 11.56
C VAL A 389 -4.85 -18.15 11.68
N PHE A 390 -6.06 -18.35 11.18
CA PHE A 390 -7.19 -17.47 11.46
C PHE A 390 -8.25 -18.27 12.20
N TYR A 391 -8.49 -17.99 13.47
CA TYR A 391 -9.55 -18.65 14.23
C TYR A 391 -10.54 -17.61 14.74
N ASP A 392 -11.72 -17.61 14.12
CA ASP A 392 -12.80 -16.71 14.49
C ASP A 392 -13.36 -17.04 15.88
N GLY A 393 -13.72 -16.04 16.66
CA GLY A 393 -14.29 -16.22 18.01
C GLY A 393 -13.30 -16.60 19.13
N HIS A 394 -12.10 -17.11 18.84
CA HIS A 394 -11.16 -17.56 19.88
C HIS A 394 -10.37 -16.44 20.58
N ALA A 395 -10.19 -15.27 19.94
CA ALA A 395 -9.40 -14.18 20.52
C ALA A 395 -9.81 -12.80 20.02
N ARG A 396 -9.33 -11.75 20.73
CA ARG A 396 -9.49 -10.34 20.32
C ARG A 396 -8.90 -10.04 18.94
N ASN A 397 -7.87 -10.79 18.53
CA ASN A 397 -7.32 -10.78 17.17
C ASN A 397 -7.37 -12.22 16.63
N PRO A 398 -8.17 -12.49 15.58
CA PRO A 398 -8.32 -13.83 15.05
C PRO A 398 -7.09 -14.31 14.28
N TYR A 399 -6.17 -13.41 13.90
CA TYR A 399 -4.88 -13.75 13.33
C TYR A 399 -3.89 -14.15 14.44
N LEU A 400 -3.90 -15.43 14.81
CA LEU A 400 -3.14 -15.94 15.94
C LEU A 400 -1.70 -16.29 15.54
N LYS A 401 -0.77 -16.03 16.47
CA LYS A 401 0.56 -16.63 16.44
C LYS A 401 0.45 -18.03 17.01
N VAL A 402 1.19 -18.98 16.42
CA VAL A 402 1.30 -20.33 16.98
C VAL A 402 2.30 -20.32 18.13
N ASN A 403 1.87 -19.76 19.26
CA ASN A 403 2.61 -19.88 20.51
C ASN A 403 1.81 -20.88 21.35
N PHE A 404 2.48 -21.97 21.76
CA PHE A 404 1.95 -23.19 22.39
C PHE A 404 1.47 -24.26 21.40
N GLY A 405 1.66 -25.53 21.78
CA GLY A 405 1.37 -26.68 20.93
C GLY A 405 -0.08 -26.62 20.46
N PRO A 406 -0.36 -27.01 19.20
CA PRO A 406 -1.72 -26.97 18.67
C PRO A 406 -2.63 -27.80 19.56
N GLU A 407 -3.83 -27.28 19.83
CA GLU A 407 -4.89 -28.10 20.41
C GLU A 407 -5.15 -29.32 19.51
N PRO A 408 -5.72 -30.43 20.02
CA PRO A 408 -5.92 -31.65 19.24
C PRO A 408 -6.68 -31.48 17.92
N TRP A 409 -7.54 -30.46 17.81
CA TRP A 409 -8.33 -30.12 16.63
C TRP A 409 -7.70 -29.04 15.74
N GLN A 410 -6.55 -28.49 16.13
CA GLN A 410 -5.82 -27.46 15.38
C GLN A 410 -4.70 -28.08 14.55
N ARG A 411 -4.46 -27.51 13.36
CA ARG A 411 -3.31 -27.92 12.56
C ARG A 411 -2.02 -27.32 13.16
N GLY A 412 -1.01 -28.18 13.34
CA GLY A 412 0.32 -27.74 13.75
C GLY A 412 0.98 -26.82 12.73
N ALA A 413 1.84 -25.91 13.21
CA ALA A 413 2.58 -25.00 12.35
C ALA A 413 3.41 -25.77 11.29
N PRO A 414 3.50 -25.25 10.06
CA PRO A 414 4.36 -25.82 9.04
C PRO A 414 5.83 -25.92 9.49
N LYS A 415 6.44 -27.09 9.28
CA LYS A 415 7.85 -27.36 9.59
C LYS A 415 8.73 -27.36 8.32
N CYS A 416 8.53 -26.39 7.44
CA CYS A 416 9.18 -26.29 6.13
C CYS A 416 10.14 -25.10 6.01
N ASN A 417 10.76 -24.68 7.13
CA ASN A 417 11.66 -23.54 7.15
C ASN A 417 12.84 -23.69 6.18
N GLU A 418 13.42 -24.89 6.09
CA GLU A 418 14.55 -25.13 5.19
C GLU A 418 14.11 -25.19 3.72
N ASP A 419 12.97 -25.83 3.43
CA ASP A 419 12.41 -25.86 2.08
C ASP A 419 12.12 -24.45 1.56
N ASP A 420 11.51 -23.60 2.41
CA ASP A 420 11.23 -22.20 2.06
C ASP A 420 12.51 -21.42 1.72
N ARG A 421 13.60 -21.66 2.46
CA ARG A 421 14.89 -21.02 2.24
C ARG A 421 15.53 -21.49 0.93
N GLU A 422 15.54 -22.80 0.71
CA GLU A 422 16.17 -23.36 -0.48
C GLU A 422 15.44 -22.93 -1.75
N SER A 423 14.12 -23.01 -1.79
CA SER A 423 13.35 -22.53 -2.95
C SER A 423 13.50 -21.01 -3.17
N LEU A 424 13.64 -20.22 -2.10
CA LEU A 424 13.92 -18.78 -2.22
C LEU A 424 15.31 -18.50 -2.81
N ARG A 425 16.35 -19.24 -2.38
CA ARG A 425 17.70 -19.15 -2.96
C ARG A 425 17.69 -19.51 -4.44
N LEU A 426 17.00 -20.59 -4.79
CA LEU A 426 16.84 -21.03 -6.18
C LEU A 426 16.15 -19.97 -7.03
N LEU A 427 15.14 -19.27 -6.48
CA LEU A 427 14.48 -18.15 -7.15
C LEU A 427 15.45 -16.99 -7.39
N PHE A 428 16.17 -16.52 -6.36
CA PHE A 428 17.14 -15.42 -6.50
C PHE A 428 18.24 -15.73 -7.52
N LYS A 429 18.79 -16.95 -7.45
CA LYS A 429 19.78 -17.44 -8.41
C LYS A 429 19.21 -17.47 -9.83
N HIS A 430 17.96 -17.90 -10.01
CA HIS A 430 17.33 -17.97 -11.32
C HIS A 430 17.13 -16.60 -11.96
N ILE A 431 16.72 -15.59 -11.17
CA ILE A 431 16.50 -14.24 -11.68
C ILE A 431 17.79 -13.39 -11.75
N GLY A 432 18.92 -13.93 -11.26
CA GLY A 432 20.21 -13.24 -11.24
C GLY A 432 20.30 -12.11 -10.22
N GLN A 433 19.50 -12.16 -9.15
CA GLN A 433 19.51 -11.16 -8.08
C GLN A 433 20.45 -11.64 -6.96
N GLU A 434 21.51 -10.86 -6.70
CA GLU A 434 22.44 -11.14 -5.61
C GLU A 434 21.82 -10.75 -4.26
N VAL A 435 21.90 -11.65 -3.28
CA VAL A 435 21.44 -11.43 -1.91
C VAL A 435 22.47 -12.05 -0.96
N GLU A 436 22.87 -11.33 0.09
CA GLU A 436 23.83 -11.82 1.07
C GLU A 436 23.11 -12.46 2.26
N GLU A 437 23.64 -13.57 2.77
CA GLU A 437 23.08 -14.25 3.92
C GLU A 437 23.60 -13.61 5.21
N SER A 438 22.71 -13.07 6.05
CA SER A 438 23.08 -12.66 7.40
C SER A 438 22.02 -13.10 8.42
N TRP A 439 22.51 -13.43 9.62
CA TRP A 439 21.73 -13.91 10.75
C TRP A 439 21.54 -12.76 11.75
N LEU A 440 20.62 -11.83 11.49
CA LEU A 440 20.31 -10.78 12.45
C LEU A 440 19.24 -11.25 13.44
N TRP A 441 19.67 -11.47 14.68
CA TRP A 441 18.75 -11.58 15.80
C TRP A 441 18.23 -10.18 16.15
N SER A 442 16.94 -9.98 15.90
CA SER A 442 16.10 -8.88 16.39
C SER A 442 16.36 -7.48 15.80
N LEU A 443 15.34 -6.97 15.10
CA LEU A 443 15.00 -5.55 15.14
C LEU A 443 13.53 -5.43 15.54
N ARG A 444 13.34 -5.09 16.83
CA ARG A 444 12.10 -4.71 17.54
C ARG A 444 10.78 -5.09 16.83
N GLU A 445 10.15 -6.14 17.36
CA GLU A 445 8.80 -6.67 17.04
C GLU A 445 8.63 -7.43 15.72
N ILE A 446 9.60 -7.36 14.80
CA ILE A 446 9.63 -8.17 13.57
C ILE A 446 10.80 -9.14 13.65
N TRP A 447 10.50 -10.42 13.76
CA TRP A 447 11.52 -11.48 13.73
C TRP A 447 11.72 -11.86 12.26
N VAL A 448 12.73 -11.27 11.62
CA VAL A 448 13.24 -11.73 10.32
C VAL A 448 14.22 -12.83 10.63
N GLU A 449 13.95 -14.05 10.18
CA GLU A 449 14.87 -15.15 10.46
C GLU A 449 16.12 -15.04 9.58
N ASN A 450 16.01 -14.73 8.27
CA ASN A 450 17.16 -14.77 7.35
C ASN A 450 17.04 -13.94 6.06
N LEU A 451 18.24 -13.60 5.53
CA LEU A 451 18.63 -12.87 4.31
C LEU A 451 18.57 -11.35 4.45
N ILE A 452 19.64 -10.61 4.10
CA ILE A 452 19.65 -9.13 4.02
C ILE A 452 20.37 -8.74 2.74
N GLU A 453 19.78 -7.79 2.02
CA GLU A 453 20.31 -7.18 0.82
C GLU A 453 21.63 -6.41 1.07
N VAL A 454 22.61 -6.56 0.18
CA VAL A 454 23.74 -5.64 0.04
C VAL A 454 23.26 -4.43 -0.75
N ARG A 455 23.24 -3.25 -0.13
CA ARG A 455 23.23 -2.00 -0.89
C ARG A 455 24.67 -1.72 -1.33
N SER A 456 24.92 -1.75 -2.64
CA SER A 456 26.12 -1.13 -3.23
C SER A 456 26.01 0.39 -3.20
#